data_AF-A0A7W4C1V2-F1
#
_entry.id   AF-A0A7W4C1V2-F1
#
_cell.length_a   1.000
_cell.length_b   1.000
_cell.length_c   1.000
_cell.angle_alpha   90.00
_cell.angle_beta   90.00
_cell.angle_gamma   90.00
#
_symmetry.space_group_name_H-M   'P 1'
#
loop_
_entity.id
_entity.type
_entity.pdbx_description
1 polymer ?
#
loop_
_entity_poly.entity_id
_entity_poly.type
_entity_poly.pdbx_seq_one_letter_code
_entity_poly.pdbx_strand_id
1 'polypeptide(L)' 'MREKYIRESYGKFNYHHLQYFHTIATYGSIVQASKVMHITPQTLSAQLNLLKVQLGH' A
#
# COMPACT_ATOMS: atom_id res chain seq x y z
N MET A 1 -3.19 39.65 -5.97
CA MET A 1 -4.24 39.00 -5.17
C MET A 1 -3.84 37.56 -4.93
N ARG A 2 -3.64 37.21 -3.66
CA ARG A 2 -3.03 35.98 -3.13
C ARG A 2 -3.95 34.75 -3.25
N GLU A 3 -3.29 33.59 -3.34
CA GLU A 3 -3.66 32.32 -2.73
C GLU A 3 -4.98 31.65 -3.17
N LYS A 4 -4.86 30.61 -4.00
CA LYS A 4 -5.75 29.45 -3.85
C LYS A 4 -4.91 28.17 -3.79
N TYR A 5 -4.61 27.84 -2.53
CA TYR A 5 -3.98 26.64 -2.02
C TYR A 5 -4.13 25.41 -2.93
N ILE A 6 -2.99 24.97 -3.44
CA ILE A 6 -2.74 23.57 -3.80
C ILE A 6 -3.05 22.76 -2.54
N ARG A 7 -4.24 22.17 -2.48
CA ARG A 7 -4.49 21.08 -1.54
C ARG A 7 -4.12 19.80 -2.29
N GLU A 8 -2.81 19.61 -2.48
CA GLU A 8 -2.24 18.27 -2.63
C GLU A 8 -2.65 17.54 -1.35
N SER A 9 -3.76 16.83 -1.44
CA SER A 9 -4.16 15.88 -0.43
C SER A 9 -3.14 14.78 -0.53
N TYR A 10 -1.98 14.94 0.13
CA TYR A 10 -1.00 13.88 0.36
C TYR A 10 -1.79 12.78 1.07
N GLY A 11 -2.27 11.83 0.26
CA GLY A 11 -3.14 10.76 0.71
C GLY A 11 -2.45 10.11 1.89
N LYS A 12 -3.11 10.16 3.05
CA LYS A 12 -2.64 9.61 4.32
C LYS A 12 -1.78 8.39 4.04
N PHE A 13 -0.48 8.49 4.29
CA PHE A 13 0.40 7.32 4.35
C PHE A 13 -0.18 6.40 5.42
N ASN A 14 -0.95 5.41 5.00
CA ASN A 14 -1.62 4.51 5.90
C ASN A 14 -0.58 3.44 6.26
N TYR A 15 -0.19 3.36 7.54
CA TYR A 15 0.87 2.49 8.03
C TYR A 15 0.71 1.01 7.61
N HIS A 16 -0.53 0.59 7.31
CA HIS A 16 -0.82 -0.74 6.78
C HIS A 16 -0.14 -1.05 5.45
N HIS A 17 0.05 -0.06 4.56
CA HIS A 17 0.66 -0.32 3.24
C HIS A 17 2.14 -0.69 3.33
N LEU A 18 2.89 -0.06 4.24
CA LEU A 18 4.27 -0.44 4.57
C LEU A 18 4.34 -1.85 5.16
N GLN A 19 3.38 -2.22 6.01
CA GLN A 19 3.31 -3.55 6.60
C GLN A 19 3.05 -4.62 5.54
N TYR A 20 2.15 -4.39 4.58
CA TYR A 20 1.92 -5.31 3.47
C TYR A 20 3.18 -5.47 2.60
N PHE A 21 3.84 -4.36 2.25
CA PHE A 21 5.07 -4.39 1.46
C PHE A 21 6.21 -5.11 2.18
N HIS A 22 6.48 -4.75 3.44
CA HIS A 22 7.51 -5.39 4.25
C HIS A 22 7.26 -6.89 4.39
N THR A 23 6.01 -7.30 4.59
CA THR A 23 5.63 -8.72 4.68
C THR A 23 5.89 -9.44 3.35
N ILE A 24 5.48 -8.87 2.23
CA ILE A 24 5.75 -9.46 0.90
C ILE A 24 7.26 -9.56 0.64
N ALA A 25 8.03 -8.52 0.96
CA ALA A 25 9.49 -8.51 0.80
C ALA A 25 10.18 -9.54 1.71
N THR A 26 9.68 -9.74 2.93
CA THR A 26 10.21 -10.72 3.90
C THR A 26 9.95 -12.16 3.46
N TYR A 27 8.74 -12.45 2.96
CA TYR A 27 8.35 -13.82 2.57
C TYR A 27 8.59 -14.13 1.09
N GLY A 28 8.99 -13.14 0.28
CA GLY A 28 9.31 -13.27 -1.15
C GLY A 28 8.13 -13.68 -2.04
N SER A 29 6.92 -13.78 -1.50
CA SER A 29 5.74 -14.27 -2.23
C SER A 29 4.45 -13.72 -1.63
N ILE A 30 3.56 -13.22 -2.50
CA ILE A 30 2.22 -12.77 -2.12
C ILE A 30 1.43 -13.92 -1.48
N VAL A 31 1.60 -15.14 -1.97
CA VAL A 31 0.87 -16.32 -1.44
C VAL A 31 1.35 -16.69 -0.04
N GLN A 32 2.64 -16.56 0.26
CA GLN A 32 3.16 -16.83 1.59
C GLN A 32 2.82 -15.69 2.56
N ALA A 33 2.96 -14.44 2.13
CA ALA A 33 2.57 -13.26 2.91
C ALA A 33 1.07 -13.26 3.25
N SER A 34 0.20 -13.67 2.33
CA SER A 34 -1.25 -13.70 2.59
C SER A 34 -1.62 -14.70 3.68
N LYS A 35 -0.92 -15.85 3.75
CA LYS A 35 -1.12 -16.85 4.82
C LYS A 35 -0.76 -16.29 6.18
N VAL A 36 0.37 -15.60 6.28
CA VAL A 36 0.85 -14.99 7.54
C VAL A 36 -0.07 -13.86 8.00
N MET A 37 -0.60 -13.08 7.05
CA MET A 37 -1.50 -11.96 7.34
C MET A 37 -2.97 -12.37 7.48
N HIS A 38 -3.28 -13.68 7.38
CA HIS A 38 -4.65 -14.21 7.41
C HIS A 38 -5.63 -13.52 6.45
N ILE A 39 -5.16 -13.17 5.26
CA ILE A 39 -5.97 -12.59 4.19
C ILE A 39 -5.82 -13.39 2.90
N THR A 40 -6.73 -13.18 1.96
CA THR A 40 -6.63 -13.83 0.66
C THR A 40 -5.51 -13.20 -0.17
N PRO A 41 -4.83 -13.97 -1.06
CA PRO A 41 -3.84 -13.42 -1.99
C PRO A 41 -4.41 -12.29 -2.85
N GLN A 42 -5.70 -12.36 -3.23
CA GLN A 42 -6.39 -11.35 -4.01
C GLN A 42 -6.47 -10.01 -3.26
N THR A 43 -6.83 -10.05 -1.98
CA THR A 43 -6.86 -8.86 -1.12
C THR A 43 -5.47 -8.26 -0.97
N LEU A 44 -4.45 -9.10 -0.76
CA LEU A 44 -3.07 -8.63 -0.64
C LEU A 44 -2.57 -7.99 -1.96
N SER A 45 -2.89 -8.57 -3.11
CA SER A 45 -2.58 -7.99 -4.42
C SER A 45 -3.27 -6.64 -4.65
N ALA A 46 -4.54 -6.50 -4.24
CA ALA A 46 -5.26 -5.23 -4.33
C ALA A 46 -4.60 -4.15 -3.46
N GLN A 47 -4.21 -4.49 -2.22
CA GLN A 47 -3.50 -3.58 -1.32
C GLN A 47 -2.12 -3.17 -1.87
N LEU A 48 -1.42 -4.09 -2.54
CA LEU A 48 -0.14 -3.79 -3.19
C LEU A 48 -0.32 -2.83 -4.38
N ASN A 49 -1.37 -3.00 -5.20
CA ASN A 49 -1.67 -2.07 -6.28
C ASN A 49 -2.04 -0.68 -5.77
N LEU A 50 -2.81 -0.60 -4.68
CA LEU A 50 -3.11 0.70 -4.04
C LEU A 50 -1.84 1.39 -3.55
N LEU A 51 -0.91 0.64 -2.97
CA LEU A 51 0.39 1.19 -2.56
C LEU A 51 1.18 1.73 -3.77
N LYS A 52 1.21 1.01 -4.90
CA LYS A 52 1.88 1.46 -6.13
C LYS A 52 1.31 2.79 -6.63
N VAL A 53 -0.02 2.88 -6.71
CA VAL A 53 -0.74 4.10 -7.10
C VAL A 53 -0.41 5.26 -6.15
N GLN A 54 -0.34 5.00 -4.84
CA GLN A 54 0.06 6.02 -3.85
C GLN A 54 1.52 6.46 -3.99
N LEU A 55 2.41 5.55 -4.36
CA LEU A 55 3.82 5.85 -4.63
C LEU A 55 4.03 6.50 -6.01
N GLY A 56 3.00 6.58 -6.85
CA GLY A 56 3.08 7.14 -8.21
C GLY A 56 3.77 6.24 -9.23
N HIS A 57 3.81 4.92 -8.98
CA HIS A 57 4.43 3.90 -9.85
C HIS A 57 3.43 2.90 -10.41
#